data_AF-A0A252DTM6-F1
#
_entry.id   AF-A0A252DTM6-F1
#
_cell.length_a   1.000
_cell.length_b   1.000
_cell.length_c   1.000
_cell.angle_alpha   90.00
_cell.angle_beta   90.00
_cell.angle_gamma   90.00
#
_symmetry.space_group_name_H-M   'P 1'
#
loop_
_entity.id
_entity.type
_entity.pdbx_description
1 polymer ?
#
loop_
_entity_poly.entity_id
_entity_poly.type
_entity_poly.pdbx_seq_one_letter_code
_entity_poly.pdbx_strand_id
1 'polypeptide(L)'
;MKFCHLYQTLTGLTVAFLLLNSLLTPPAWAGRYVLNQTPQTIERYFGRYSTKKTNGAQVTYTYAPKSFRRLFPQFPKSNFSIAFVNNQAKYITLNFNGDFFEYPGSYNYDKAVASKFYNYIFGYQPPIWKELSNKFGGNETMYSYEYCLGDGVATSFDRYGYKQFTDSATLSYNNRCEPPYNFNQN
;
A
#
# COMPACT_ATOMS: atom_id res chain seq x y z
N MET A 1 71.31 -4.84 3.73
CA MET A 1 70.32 -3.92 4.33
C MET A 1 69.52 -3.24 3.22
N LYS A 2 68.24 -3.59 3.05
CA LYS A 2 67.08 -2.67 3.02
C LYS A 2 65.83 -3.47 2.62
N PHE A 3 64.82 -3.30 3.46
CA PHE A 3 63.53 -3.98 3.50
C PHE A 3 62.48 -3.27 2.63
N CYS A 4 61.34 -3.94 2.47
CA CYS A 4 60.01 -3.45 2.11
C CYS A 4 59.65 -3.41 0.61
N HIS A 5 58.79 -4.35 0.20
CA HIS A 5 57.41 -4.03 -0.20
C HIS A 5 56.58 -5.32 -0.31
N LEU A 6 56.11 -5.79 0.86
CA LEU A 6 54.86 -6.55 0.96
C LEU A 6 53.73 -5.52 1.10
N TYR A 7 52.52 -5.90 0.67
CA TYR A 7 51.26 -5.13 0.63
C TYR A 7 50.98 -4.37 -0.67
N GLN A 8 50.22 -5.03 -1.57
CA GLN A 8 49.04 -4.44 -2.24
C GLN A 8 48.37 -5.44 -3.18
N THR A 9 47.65 -6.42 -2.65
CA THR A 9 46.69 -7.23 -3.43
C THR A 9 45.54 -7.70 -2.54
N LEU A 10 44.72 -6.78 -2.04
CA LEU A 10 43.49 -7.13 -1.32
C LEU A 10 42.51 -5.94 -1.24
N THR A 11 42.13 -5.38 -2.38
CA THR A 11 41.08 -4.34 -2.47
C THR A 11 40.20 -4.49 -3.73
N GLY A 12 39.99 -5.72 -4.20
CA GLY A 12 39.21 -5.98 -5.43
C GLY A 12 37.81 -6.56 -5.24
N LEU A 13 37.43 -7.02 -4.05
CA LEU A 13 36.28 -7.92 -3.89
C LEU A 13 35.08 -7.36 -3.09
N THR A 14 35.18 -6.15 -2.53
CA THR A 14 34.11 -5.56 -1.71
C THR A 14 33.19 -4.59 -2.46
N VAL A 15 33.55 -4.14 -3.67
CA VAL A 15 32.73 -3.19 -4.44
C VAL A 15 31.66 -3.90 -5.29
N ALA A 16 31.90 -5.16 -5.69
CA ALA A 16 30.97 -5.89 -6.54
C ALA A 16 29.67 -6.33 -5.84
N PHE A 17 29.68 -6.51 -4.51
CA PHE A 17 28.49 -6.97 -3.76
C PHE A 17 27.49 -5.86 -3.42
N LEU A 18 27.86 -4.58 -3.53
CA LEU A 18 26.97 -3.46 -3.24
C LEU A 18 26.20 -2.95 -4.48
N LEU A 19 26.61 -3.36 -5.69
CA LEU A 19 26.00 -2.91 -6.94
C LEU A 19 24.94 -3.88 -7.50
N LEU A 20 24.76 -5.07 -6.92
CA LEU A 20 23.78 -6.05 -7.40
C LEU A 20 22.39 -5.97 -6.74
N ASN A 21 22.20 -5.13 -5.72
CA ASN A 21 20.88 -4.96 -5.09
C ASN A 21 20.02 -3.83 -5.69
N SER A 22 20.53 -3.08 -6.66
CA SER A 22 19.87 -1.90 -7.22
C SER A 22 19.17 -2.12 -8.57
N LEU A 23 19.24 -3.33 -9.16
CA LEU A 23 18.72 -3.59 -10.51
C LEU A 23 17.25 -4.04 -10.58
N LEU A 24 16.52 -4.11 -9.46
CA LEU A 24 15.12 -4.57 -9.43
C LEU A 24 14.16 -3.68 -8.62
N THR A 25 14.54 -2.45 -8.32
CA THR A 25 13.58 -1.47 -7.80
C THR A 25 13.09 -0.62 -8.97
N PRO A 26 11.82 -0.74 -9.39
CA PRO A 26 11.27 0.18 -10.38
C PRO A 26 11.47 1.61 -9.87
N PRO A 27 11.82 2.57 -10.74
CA PRO A 27 12.03 3.93 -10.32
C PRO A 27 10.65 4.43 -9.87
N ALA A 28 10.47 4.62 -8.56
CA ALA A 28 9.32 5.34 -8.04
C ALA A 28 9.46 6.77 -8.56
N TRP A 29 8.86 7.04 -9.71
CA TRP A 29 8.77 8.39 -10.26
C TRP A 29 7.87 9.16 -9.28
N ALA A 30 8.55 9.86 -8.37
CA ALA A 30 8.03 10.68 -7.28
C ALA A 30 7.32 9.94 -6.13
N GLY A 31 7.97 9.03 -5.38
CA GLY A 31 7.38 8.50 -4.14
C GLY A 31 8.13 7.40 -3.37
N ARG A 32 7.50 6.91 -2.30
CA ARG A 32 7.85 5.70 -1.55
C ARG A 32 7.15 4.51 -2.20
N TYR A 33 7.89 3.50 -2.65
CA TYR A 33 7.27 2.24 -3.09
C TYR A 33 7.10 1.31 -1.88
N VAL A 34 5.85 0.98 -1.53
CA VAL A 34 5.51 0.22 -0.31
C VAL A 34 5.25 -1.26 -0.59
N LEU A 35 4.66 -1.57 -1.75
CA LEU A 35 4.36 -2.95 -2.13
C LEU A 35 5.67 -3.73 -2.41
N ASN A 36 5.63 -5.04 -2.17
CA ASN A 36 6.77 -5.95 -2.24
C ASN A 36 7.98 -5.61 -1.33
N GLN A 37 7.89 -4.58 -0.49
CA GLN A 37 8.94 -4.25 0.47
C GLN A 37 8.91 -5.16 1.69
N THR A 38 10.06 -5.28 2.35
CA THR A 38 10.20 -6.05 3.58
C THR A 38 9.66 -5.29 4.79
N PRO A 39 9.27 -5.99 5.87
CA PRO A 39 8.82 -5.34 7.09
C PRO A 39 9.82 -4.31 7.65
N GLN A 40 11.12 -4.56 7.51
CA GLN A 40 12.18 -3.66 7.96
C GLN A 40 12.18 -2.35 7.17
N THR A 41 11.96 -2.41 5.85
CA THR A 41 11.83 -1.21 5.01
C THR A 41 10.56 -0.45 5.39
N ILE A 42 9.44 -1.16 5.59
CA ILE A 42 8.17 -0.54 6.00
C ILE A 42 8.27 0.19 7.33
N GLU A 43 8.98 -0.38 8.32
CA GLU A 43 9.19 0.26 9.62
C GLU A 43 9.93 1.61 9.49
N ARG A 44 10.83 1.76 8.51
CA ARG A 44 11.50 3.05 8.24
C ARG A 44 10.53 4.12 7.71
N TYR A 45 9.43 3.72 7.05
CA TYR A 45 8.46 4.65 6.48
C TYR A 45 7.38 5.09 7.47
N PHE A 46 6.86 4.14 8.25
CA PHE A 46 5.69 4.35 9.10
C PHE A 46 5.98 4.23 10.60
N GLY A 47 7.23 3.93 10.97
CA GLY A 47 7.62 3.63 12.34
C GLY A 47 7.18 2.24 12.78
N ARG A 48 7.19 2.01 14.09
CA ARG A 48 6.78 0.73 14.68
C ARG A 48 5.29 0.51 14.54
N TYR A 49 4.92 -0.72 14.20
CA TYR A 49 3.53 -1.15 14.21
C TYR A 49 2.98 -1.17 15.64
N SER A 50 1.67 -0.98 15.78
CA SER A 50 0.94 -1.05 17.05
C SER A 50 0.58 -2.48 17.42
N THR A 51 0.18 -3.30 16.44
CA THR A 51 -0.15 -4.71 16.67
C THR A 51 0.39 -5.59 15.54
N LYS A 52 0.62 -6.87 15.86
CA LYS A 52 1.04 -7.92 14.93
C LYS A 52 0.08 -9.09 15.05
N LYS A 53 -0.39 -9.61 13.92
CA LYS A 53 -1.17 -10.85 13.83
C LYS A 53 -0.47 -11.78 12.84
N THR A 54 -0.32 -13.05 13.19
CA THR A 54 0.20 -14.09 12.30
C THR A 54 -0.92 -15.06 11.97
N ASN A 55 -1.11 -15.38 10.69
CA ASN A 55 -2.05 -16.39 10.23
C ASN A 55 -1.39 -17.23 9.12
N GLY A 56 -0.96 -18.44 9.46
CA GLY A 56 -0.17 -19.28 8.55
C GLY A 56 1.09 -18.54 8.06
N ALA A 57 1.26 -18.48 6.75
CA ALA A 57 2.38 -17.78 6.09
C ALA A 57 2.24 -16.25 6.03
N GLN A 58 1.08 -15.70 6.43
CA GLN A 58 0.82 -14.28 6.41
C GLN A 58 1.09 -13.64 7.78
N VAL A 59 1.78 -12.51 7.77
CA VAL A 59 1.96 -11.65 8.94
C VAL A 59 1.34 -10.30 8.65
N THR A 60 0.45 -9.81 9.51
CA THR A 60 -0.20 -8.50 9.36
C THR A 60 0.26 -7.57 10.47
N TYR A 61 0.77 -6.40 10.10
CA TYR A 61 1.14 -5.31 11.00
C TYR A 61 0.12 -4.19 10.92
N THR A 62 -0.36 -3.69 12.05
CA THR A 62 -1.33 -2.59 12.11
C THR A 62 -0.64 -1.31 12.56
N TYR A 63 -0.94 -0.21 11.90
CA TYR A 63 -0.40 1.12 12.14
C TYR A 63 -1.55 2.08 12.41
N ALA A 64 -1.50 2.77 13.55
CA ALA A 64 -2.50 3.79 13.91
C ALA A 64 -1.86 5.14 14.29
N PRO A 65 -0.94 5.69 13.49
CA PRO A 65 -0.26 6.94 13.84
C PRO A 65 -1.25 8.12 13.87
N LYS A 66 -1.00 9.09 14.76
CA LYS A 66 -1.86 10.28 14.89
C LYS A 66 -1.98 11.06 13.57
N SER A 67 -0.92 11.10 12.76
CA SER A 67 -0.92 11.76 11.44
C SER A 67 -1.88 11.11 10.45
N PHE A 68 -2.04 9.79 10.48
CA PHE A 68 -2.97 9.06 9.62
C PHE A 68 -4.43 9.38 9.98
N ARG A 69 -4.77 9.34 11.26
CA ARG A 69 -6.16 9.58 11.73
C ARG A 69 -6.67 10.97 11.34
N ARG A 70 -5.78 11.97 11.26
CA ARG A 70 -6.12 13.33 10.81
C ARG A 70 -6.60 13.39 9.36
N LEU A 71 -6.29 12.39 8.53
CA LEU A 71 -6.80 12.32 7.15
C LEU A 71 -8.31 12.02 7.10
N PHE A 72 -8.81 11.35 8.13
CA PHE A 72 -10.19 10.85 8.22
C PHE A 72 -10.82 11.31 9.55
N PRO A 73 -11.06 12.61 9.76
CA PRO A 73 -11.56 13.13 11.04
C PRO A 73 -12.92 12.54 11.44
N GLN A 74 -13.75 12.16 10.46
CA GLN A 74 -15.02 11.46 10.67
C GLN A 74 -14.86 10.02 11.18
N PHE A 75 -13.65 9.44 11.09
CA PHE A 75 -13.30 8.10 11.54
C PHE A 75 -12.08 8.16 12.46
N PRO A 76 -12.23 8.66 13.71
CA PRO A 76 -11.10 8.92 14.62
C PRO A 76 -10.41 7.64 15.10
N LYS A 77 -11.02 6.47 14.90
CA LYS A 77 -10.46 5.15 15.20
C LYS A 77 -9.83 4.48 13.97
N SER A 78 -9.80 5.15 12.83
CA SER A 78 -9.21 4.61 11.60
C SER A 78 -7.74 4.26 11.78
N ASN A 79 -7.35 3.17 11.13
CA ASN A 79 -5.97 2.71 11.06
C ASN A 79 -5.70 2.09 9.69
N PHE A 80 -4.47 1.70 9.42
CA PHE A 80 -4.18 0.85 8.28
C PHE A 80 -3.35 -0.35 8.71
N SER A 81 -3.44 -1.42 7.95
CA SER A 81 -2.64 -2.62 8.14
C SER A 81 -1.90 -3.00 6.88
N ILE A 82 -0.72 -3.59 7.04
CA ILE A 82 0.08 -4.12 5.94
C ILE A 82 0.22 -5.62 6.18
N ALA A 83 -0.26 -6.41 5.22
CA ALA A 83 -0.10 -7.85 5.21
C ALA A 83 1.13 -8.24 4.39
N PHE A 84 1.98 -9.04 5.01
CA PHE A 84 3.21 -9.58 4.45
C PHE A 84 3.02 -11.06 4.16
N VAL A 85 3.31 -11.47 2.93
CA VAL A 85 3.38 -12.87 2.52
C VAL A 85 4.79 -13.13 2.02
N ASN A 86 5.44 -14.19 2.51
CA ASN A 86 6.84 -14.49 2.20
C ASN A 86 7.76 -13.27 2.46
N ASN A 87 7.56 -12.59 3.59
CA ASN A 87 8.32 -11.41 4.01
C ASN A 87 8.23 -10.19 3.05
N GLN A 88 7.18 -10.11 2.23
CA GLN A 88 6.95 -9.01 1.30
C GLN A 88 5.55 -8.42 1.50
N ALA A 89 5.42 -7.11 1.55
CA ALA A 89 4.14 -6.41 1.63
C ALA A 89 3.29 -6.70 0.38
N LYS A 90 2.10 -7.27 0.57
CA LYS A 90 1.19 -7.60 -0.55
C LYS A 90 -0.09 -6.78 -0.53
N TYR A 91 -0.61 -6.52 0.66
CA TYR A 91 -1.89 -5.83 0.84
C TYR A 91 -1.74 -4.74 1.87
N ILE A 92 -2.33 -3.59 1.60
CA ILE A 92 -2.36 -2.45 2.51
C ILE A 92 -3.82 -2.04 2.69
N THR A 93 -4.38 -2.31 3.85
CA THR A 93 -5.81 -2.13 4.10
C THR A 93 -6.04 -0.93 5.00
N LEU A 94 -6.79 0.07 4.51
CA LEU A 94 -7.43 1.08 5.34
C LEU A 94 -8.59 0.43 6.07
N ASN A 95 -8.63 0.55 7.39
CA ASN A 95 -9.77 0.15 8.20
C ASN A 95 -10.34 1.42 8.84
N PHE A 96 -11.61 1.71 8.57
CA PHE A 96 -12.24 2.89 9.14
C PHE A 96 -12.51 2.74 10.64
N ASN A 97 -12.77 1.52 11.12
CA ASN A 97 -13.08 1.18 12.52
C ASN A 97 -14.09 2.16 13.15
N GLY A 98 -15.01 2.67 12.34
CA GLY A 98 -15.99 3.67 12.74
C GLY A 98 -17.26 3.02 13.23
N ASP A 99 -17.98 3.73 14.08
CA ASP A 99 -19.41 3.52 14.17
C ASP A 99 -20.05 4.21 12.96
N PHE A 100 -20.53 3.41 12.01
CA PHE A 100 -21.14 3.93 10.78
C PHE A 100 -22.55 4.49 11.00
N PHE A 101 -23.16 4.28 12.18
CA PHE A 101 -24.46 4.86 12.53
C PHE A 101 -24.36 6.38 12.71
N GLU A 102 -23.23 6.87 13.25
CA GLU A 102 -22.97 8.30 13.46
C GLU A 102 -22.58 9.04 12.18
N TYR A 103 -22.29 8.33 11.10
CA TYR A 103 -21.87 8.93 9.83
C TYR A 103 -23.11 9.38 9.01
N PRO A 104 -23.30 10.71 8.80
CA PRO A 104 -24.50 11.24 8.17
C PRO A 104 -24.48 11.18 6.63
N GLY A 105 -23.33 10.86 6.03
CA GLY A 105 -23.16 10.79 4.57
C GLY A 105 -23.61 9.45 3.96
N SER A 106 -23.79 9.44 2.65
CA SER A 106 -23.75 8.21 1.83
C SER A 106 -22.32 7.66 1.77
N TYR A 107 -22.11 6.45 1.22
CA TYR A 107 -20.82 5.74 1.07
C TYR A 107 -19.54 6.55 1.36
N ASN A 108 -18.68 6.04 2.24
CA ASN A 108 -17.56 6.78 2.83
C ASN A 108 -16.19 6.57 2.15
N TYR A 109 -16.16 5.88 1.00
CA TYR A 109 -14.95 5.65 0.21
C TYR A 109 -15.21 5.95 -1.27
N ASP A 110 -14.52 6.97 -1.78
CA ASP A 110 -14.58 7.49 -3.13
C ASP A 110 -13.18 7.85 -3.65
N LYS A 111 -13.09 8.47 -4.83
CA LYS A 111 -11.81 8.92 -5.40
C LYS A 111 -11.04 9.85 -4.45
N ALA A 112 -11.69 10.78 -3.77
CA ALA A 112 -11.01 11.75 -2.91
C ALA A 112 -10.44 11.07 -1.66
N VAL A 113 -11.20 10.17 -1.03
CA VAL A 113 -10.76 9.37 0.12
C VAL A 113 -9.65 8.40 -0.28
N ALA A 114 -9.78 7.74 -1.42
CA ALA A 114 -8.75 6.85 -1.95
C ALA A 114 -7.45 7.60 -2.26
N SER A 115 -7.51 8.79 -2.89
CA SER A 115 -6.33 9.62 -3.14
C SER A 115 -5.62 10.05 -1.85
N LYS A 116 -6.36 10.39 -0.79
CA LYS A 116 -5.75 10.69 0.52
C LYS A 116 -5.01 9.48 1.08
N PHE A 117 -5.63 8.30 1.02
CA PHE A 117 -5.00 7.08 1.52
C PHE A 117 -3.76 6.70 0.70
N TYR A 118 -3.89 6.69 -0.63
CA TYR A 118 -2.80 6.43 -1.56
C TYR A 118 -1.62 7.37 -1.32
N ASN A 119 -1.88 8.69 -1.25
CA ASN A 119 -0.82 9.67 -1.02
C ASN A 119 -0.15 9.51 0.34
N TYR A 120 -0.89 9.13 1.38
CA TYR A 120 -0.27 8.84 2.67
C TYR A 120 0.71 7.65 2.60
N ILE A 121 0.34 6.62 1.84
CA ILE A 121 1.12 5.38 1.73
C ILE A 121 2.32 5.58 0.81
N PHE A 122 2.10 6.12 -0.38
CA PHE A 122 3.12 6.21 -1.42
C PHE A 122 3.80 7.58 -1.51
N GLY A 123 3.25 8.63 -0.89
CA GLY A 123 3.86 9.97 -0.85
C GLY A 123 3.59 10.85 -2.08
N TYR A 124 2.69 10.45 -2.97
CA TYR A 124 2.25 11.22 -4.13
C TYR A 124 0.79 10.94 -4.49
N GLN A 125 0.20 11.76 -5.36
CA GLN A 125 -1.18 11.56 -5.82
C GLN A 125 -1.28 10.38 -6.78
N PRO A 126 -2.36 9.58 -6.74
CA PRO A 126 -2.54 8.49 -7.70
C PRO A 126 -2.62 9.05 -9.14
N PRO A 127 -1.83 8.51 -10.09
CA PRO A 127 -1.84 8.99 -11.47
C PRO A 127 -3.19 8.87 -12.18
N ILE A 128 -3.98 7.85 -11.84
CA ILE A 128 -5.25 7.55 -12.49
C ILE A 128 -6.33 7.15 -11.47
N TRP A 129 -7.57 7.20 -11.92
CA TRP A 129 -8.71 6.59 -11.25
C TRP A 129 -9.56 5.93 -12.33
N LYS A 130 -9.36 4.63 -12.53
CA LYS A 130 -10.03 3.87 -13.61
C LYS A 130 -10.69 2.65 -13.00
N GLU A 131 -11.99 2.48 -13.22
CA GLU A 131 -12.69 1.29 -12.76
C GLU A 131 -12.15 0.05 -13.49
N LEU A 132 -11.84 -1.00 -12.74
CA LEU A 132 -11.42 -2.30 -13.24
C LEU A 132 -12.57 -3.30 -13.20
N SER A 133 -13.35 -3.26 -12.12
CA SER A 133 -14.56 -4.05 -12.01
C SER A 133 -15.52 -3.44 -11.01
N ASN A 134 -16.81 -3.65 -11.27
CA ASN A 134 -17.85 -3.62 -10.26
C ASN A 134 -18.56 -4.98 -10.32
N LYS A 135 -18.90 -5.53 -9.16
CA LYS A 135 -19.61 -6.80 -9.06
C LYS A 135 -20.67 -6.68 -7.98
N PHE A 136 -21.89 -7.06 -8.34
CA PHE A 136 -22.94 -7.26 -7.36
C PHE A 136 -22.84 -8.68 -6.79
N GLY A 137 -22.88 -8.82 -5.47
CA GLY A 137 -22.77 -10.11 -4.78
C GLY A 137 -23.84 -10.32 -3.72
N GLY A 138 -24.39 -11.54 -3.66
CA GLY A 138 -25.23 -12.01 -2.55
C GLY A 138 -26.67 -11.46 -2.49
N ASN A 139 -27.37 -11.83 -1.41
CA ASN A 139 -28.76 -11.41 -1.11
C ASN A 139 -28.86 -10.02 -0.44
N GLU A 140 -27.74 -9.39 -0.05
CA GLU A 140 -27.70 -8.24 0.88
C GLU A 140 -27.16 -6.93 0.28
N THR A 141 -27.51 -6.61 -0.97
CA THR A 141 -27.17 -5.33 -1.61
C THR A 141 -25.66 -4.99 -1.52
N MET A 142 -24.80 -5.99 -1.68
CA MET A 142 -23.35 -5.82 -1.62
C MET A 142 -22.78 -5.54 -3.01
N TYR A 143 -21.98 -4.48 -3.13
CA TYR A 143 -21.24 -4.15 -4.34
C TYR A 143 -19.76 -4.14 -4.07
N SER A 144 -19.02 -5.01 -4.76
CA SER A 144 -17.56 -5.02 -4.76
C SER A 144 -17.04 -4.16 -5.90
N TYR A 145 -16.13 -3.25 -5.58
CA TYR A 145 -15.47 -2.36 -6.55
C TYR A 145 -13.97 -2.59 -6.57
N GLU A 146 -13.38 -2.45 -7.74
CA GLU A 146 -11.94 -2.42 -7.96
C GLU A 146 -11.61 -1.25 -8.89
N TYR A 147 -10.66 -0.40 -8.50
CA TYR A 147 -10.17 0.71 -9.31
C TYR A 147 -8.64 0.66 -9.43
N CYS A 148 -8.12 0.95 -10.62
CA CYS A 148 -6.72 1.29 -10.81
C CYS A 148 -6.43 2.70 -10.30
N LEU A 149 -5.35 2.80 -9.52
CA LEU A 149 -4.79 4.05 -9.03
C LEU A 149 -3.53 4.48 -9.82
N GLY A 150 -2.92 3.55 -10.55
CA GLY A 150 -1.69 3.78 -11.32
C GLY A 150 -0.47 3.13 -10.67
N ASP A 151 0.64 3.10 -11.39
CA ASP A 151 1.95 2.58 -10.98
C ASP A 151 1.88 1.15 -10.42
N GLY A 152 1.04 0.32 -11.05
CA GLY A 152 0.81 -1.06 -10.65
C GLY A 152 -0.04 -1.20 -9.39
N VAL A 153 -0.71 -0.15 -8.91
CA VAL A 153 -1.54 -0.19 -7.70
C VAL A 153 -3.03 -0.15 -8.06
N ALA A 154 -3.78 -1.10 -7.52
CA ALA A 154 -5.23 -1.08 -7.49
C ALA A 154 -5.75 -0.91 -6.07
N THR A 155 -6.96 -0.34 -5.94
CA THR A 155 -7.75 -0.37 -4.71
C THR A 155 -8.99 -1.22 -4.91
N SER A 156 -9.30 -2.07 -3.93
CA SER A 156 -10.55 -2.84 -3.88
C SER A 156 -11.29 -2.56 -2.59
N PHE A 157 -12.61 -2.45 -2.66
CA PHE A 157 -13.46 -2.23 -1.50
C PHE A 157 -14.88 -2.68 -1.79
N ASP A 158 -15.60 -3.00 -0.73
CA ASP A 158 -17.00 -3.38 -0.82
C ASP A 158 -17.89 -2.26 -0.26
N ARG A 159 -19.14 -2.25 -0.74
CA ARG A 159 -20.21 -1.42 -0.22
C ARG A 159 -21.36 -2.30 0.23
N TYR A 160 -21.83 -2.08 1.45
CA TYR A 160 -22.87 -2.92 2.07
C TYR A 160 -24.04 -2.09 2.62
N GLY A 161 -25.21 -2.73 2.69
CA GLY A 161 -26.41 -2.18 3.31
C GLY A 161 -27.07 -1.02 2.55
N TYR A 162 -28.17 -0.50 3.10
CA TYR A 162 -28.94 0.59 2.46
C TYR A 162 -28.11 1.87 2.22
N LYS A 163 -27.20 2.20 3.14
CA LYS A 163 -26.34 3.39 3.02
C LYS A 163 -25.08 3.15 2.18
N GLN A 164 -24.86 1.91 1.72
CA GLN A 164 -23.74 1.51 0.85
C GLN A 164 -22.36 1.84 1.45
N PHE A 165 -22.16 1.53 2.72
CA PHE A 165 -20.91 1.87 3.42
C PHE A 165 -19.75 0.95 3.08
N THR A 166 -18.55 1.51 3.21
CA THR A 166 -17.28 0.81 3.03
C THR A 166 -16.55 0.75 4.37
N ASP A 167 -16.40 -0.46 4.89
CA ASP A 167 -15.79 -0.75 6.18
C ASP A 167 -14.25 -0.63 6.10
N SER A 168 -13.73 -1.08 4.96
CA SER A 168 -12.32 -1.13 4.65
C SER A 168 -12.06 -1.03 3.14
N ALA A 169 -10.86 -0.61 2.79
CA ALA A 169 -10.39 -0.59 1.40
C ALA A 169 -8.94 -1.07 1.33
N THR A 170 -8.61 -1.89 0.35
CA THR A 170 -7.31 -2.55 0.23
C THR A 170 -6.58 -2.11 -1.02
N LEU A 171 -5.34 -1.65 -0.85
CA LEU A 171 -4.38 -1.43 -1.92
C LEU A 171 -3.57 -2.70 -2.16
N SER A 172 -3.40 -3.06 -3.42
CA SER A 172 -2.61 -4.22 -3.83
C SER A 172 -1.96 -3.99 -5.19
N TYR A 173 -0.97 -4.82 -5.52
CA TYR A 173 -0.36 -4.77 -6.85
C TYR A 173 -1.29 -5.40 -7.88
N ASN A 174 -1.54 -4.69 -8.97
CA ASN A 174 -2.26 -5.19 -10.14
C ASN A 174 -1.55 -4.70 -11.41
N ASN A 175 -1.08 -5.65 -12.24
CA ASN A 175 -0.36 -5.35 -13.48
C ASN A 175 -1.22 -4.57 -14.50
N ARG A 176 -2.56 -4.68 -14.45
CA ARG A 176 -3.47 -3.87 -15.27
C ARG A 176 -3.39 -2.37 -14.98
N CYS A 177 -2.77 -2.00 -13.87
CA CYS A 177 -2.58 -0.62 -13.43
C CYS A 177 -1.16 -0.10 -13.67
N GLU A 178 -0.30 -0.84 -14.38
CA GLU A 178 1.03 -0.35 -14.79
C GLU A 178 0.93 0.60 -15.99
N PRO A 179 1.86 1.56 -16.13
CA PRO A 179 2.01 2.35 -17.35
C PRO A 179 2.34 1.47 -18.58
N PRO A 180 1.98 1.90 -19.81
CA PRO A 180 1.20 3.09 -20.12
C PRO A 180 -0.28 2.89 -19.77
N TYR A 181 -0.88 3.92 -19.19
CA TYR A 181 -2.31 3.92 -18.92
C TYR A 181 -3.05 4.07 -20.24
N ASN A 182 -3.52 2.96 -20.80
CA ASN A 182 -4.38 3.01 -21.98
C ASN A 182 -5.70 3.68 -21.58
N PHE A 183 -5.77 4.99 -21.80
CA PHE A 183 -6.97 5.83 -21.66
C PHE A 183 -8.03 5.51 -22.73
N ASN A 184 -7.67 4.72 -23.74
CA ASN A 184 -8.54 4.34 -24.85
C ASN A 184 -9.10 2.92 -24.64
N GLN A 185 -10.08 2.79 -23.75
CA GLN A 185 -11.09 1.72 -23.89
C GLN A 185 -12.44 2.37 -23.59
N ASN A 186 -13.15 2.63 -24.70
CA ASN A 186 -14.52 3.14 -24.77
C ASN A 186 -15.50 2.26 -23.99
#